data_AF-A0A5C4XRA2-F1
#
_entry.id   AF-A0A5C4XRA2-F1
#
_cell.length_a   1.000
_cell.length_b   1.000
_cell.length_c   1.000
_cell.angle_alpha   90.00
_cell.angle_beta   90.00
_cell.angle_gamma   90.00
#
_symmetry.space_group_name_H-M   'P 1'
#
loop_
_entity.id
_entity.type
_entity.pdbx_description
1 polymer ?
#
loop_
_entity_poly.entity_id
_entity_poly.type
_entity_poly.pdbx_seq_one_letter_code
_entity_poly.pdbx_strand_id
1 'polypeptide(L)'
;MALYLTDEELDALAERAQKVLNAPSKKDAVRQALERVVLDEPDKTEGDREPFFERVKAIQDEIKRLGRPNPNFDDKAFLDDMWES
;
A
#
# COMPACT_ATOMS: atom_id res chain seq x y z
N MET A 1 19.79 -27.73 16.20
CA MET A 1 19.92 -28.56 14.99
C MET A 1 19.57 -27.69 13.81
N ALA A 2 20.48 -27.46 12.86
CA ALA A 2 20.21 -26.70 11.65
C ALA A 2 19.54 -27.62 10.64
N LEU A 3 18.31 -27.31 10.25
CA LEU A 3 17.63 -28.00 9.15
C LEU A 3 18.36 -27.62 7.86
N TYR A 4 19.08 -28.57 7.27
CA TYR A 4 19.64 -28.43 5.93
C TYR A 4 18.48 -28.48 4.94
N LEU A 5 17.83 -27.33 4.73
CA LEU A 5 16.90 -27.13 3.63
C LEU A 5 17.72 -27.34 2.35
N THR A 6 17.36 -28.34 1.55
CA THR A 6 18.09 -28.73 0.35
C THR A 6 18.30 -27.53 -0.58
N ASP A 7 19.55 -27.32 -1.01
CA ASP A 7 19.99 -26.17 -1.81
C ASP A 7 19.13 -25.92 -3.06
N GLU A 8 18.55 -26.95 -3.67
CA GLU A 8 17.75 -26.82 -4.89
C GLU A 8 16.45 -26.03 -4.69
N GLU A 9 15.75 -26.24 -3.57
CA GLU A 9 14.52 -25.50 -3.27
C GLU A 9 14.84 -24.04 -2.93
N LEU A 10 15.95 -23.81 -2.22
CA LEU A 10 16.44 -22.49 -1.87
C LEU A 10 16.86 -21.72 -3.12
N ASP A 11 17.54 -22.37 -4.07
CA ASP A 11 17.97 -21.77 -5.32
C ASP A 11 16.77 -21.43 -6.22
N ALA A 12 15.77 -22.33 -6.30
CA ALA A 12 14.52 -22.05 -7.00
C ALA A 12 13.76 -20.86 -6.40
N LEU A 13 13.78 -20.72 -5.07
CA LEU A 13 13.15 -19.61 -4.35
C LEU A 13 13.94 -18.31 -4.55
N ALA A 14 15.27 -18.38 -4.55
CA ALA A 14 16.15 -17.25 -4.86
C ALA A 14 15.97 -16.75 -6.30
N GLU A 15 15.76 -17.64 -7.27
CA GLU A 15 15.43 -17.28 -8.65
C GLU A 15 14.11 -16.54 -8.76
N ARG A 16 13.08 -17.01 -8.04
CA ARG A 16 11.78 -16.33 -8.00
C ARG A 16 11.91 -14.95 -7.36
N ALA A 17 12.61 -14.85 -6.23
CA ALA A 17 12.87 -13.58 -5.57
C ALA A 17 13.62 -12.61 -6.49
N GLN A 18 14.62 -13.09 -7.24
CA GLN A 18 15.36 -12.27 -8.18
C GLN A 18 14.48 -11.71 -9.29
N LYS A 19 13.57 -12.53 -9.84
CA LYS A 19 12.63 -12.08 -10.88
C LYS A 19 11.61 -11.08 -10.35
N VAL A 20 11.06 -11.31 -9.15
CA VAL A 20 10.06 -10.43 -8.53
C VAL A 20 10.66 -9.09 -8.13
N LEU A 21 11.88 -9.10 -7.59
CA LEU A 21 12.58 -7.90 -7.11
C LEU A 21 13.43 -7.23 -8.20
N ASN A 22 13.55 -7.86 -9.37
CA ASN A 22 14.43 -7.47 -10.47
C ASN A 22 15.87 -7.17 -10.00
N ALA A 23 16.37 -8.01 -9.08
CA ALA A 23 17.65 -7.79 -8.42
C ALA A 23 18.82 -8.27 -9.29
N PRO A 24 19.99 -7.62 -9.19
CA PRO A 24 21.16 -7.94 -10.02
C PRO A 24 21.76 -9.33 -9.71
N SER A 25 21.55 -9.87 -8.51
CA SER A 25 22.01 -11.21 -8.15
C SER A 25 20.99 -11.96 -7.27
N LYS A 26 21.03 -13.29 -7.30
CA LYS A 26 20.23 -14.16 -6.40
C LYS A 26 20.47 -13.82 -4.93
N LYS A 27 21.72 -13.52 -4.54
CA LYS A 27 22.08 -13.14 -3.16
C LYS A 27 21.48 -11.79 -2.76
N ASP A 28 21.49 -10.81 -3.66
CA ASP A 28 20.90 -9.50 -3.38
C ASP A 28 19.37 -9.60 -3.30
N ALA A 29 18.76 -10.44 -4.14
CA ALA A 29 17.34 -10.72 -4.08
C ALA A 29 16.93 -11.36 -2.75
N VAL A 30 17.68 -12.37 -2.30
CA VAL A 30 17.43 -13.05 -1.03
C VAL A 30 17.67 -12.12 0.14
N ARG A 31 18.74 -11.31 0.12
CA ARG A 31 18.99 -10.30 1.16
C ARG A 31 17.83 -9.31 1.25
N GLN A 32 17.40 -8.73 0.13
CA GLN A 32 16.28 -7.78 0.11
C GLN A 32 14.95 -8.42 0.52
N ALA A 33 14.69 -9.66 0.12
CA ALA A 33 13.50 -10.39 0.52
C ALA A 33 13.48 -10.64 2.03
N LEU A 34 14.62 -11.05 2.62
CA LEU A 34 14.75 -11.25 4.05
C LEU A 34 14.72 -9.94 4.83
N GLU A 35 15.38 -8.89 4.33
CA GLU A 35 15.31 -7.55 4.92
C GLU A 35 13.87 -7.04 4.92
N ARG A 36 13.10 -7.20 3.85
CA ARG A 36 11.67 -6.88 3.85
C ARG A 36 10.90 -7.72 4.86
N VAL A 37 11.13 -9.02 4.96
CA VAL A 37 10.41 -9.84 5.95
C VAL A 37 10.76 -9.46 7.39
N VAL A 38 11.98 -8.99 7.66
CA VAL A 38 12.46 -8.59 9.00
C VAL A 38 12.15 -7.13 9.33
N LEU A 39 12.11 -6.24 8.34
CA LEU A 39 11.78 -4.82 8.50
C LEU A 39 10.27 -4.57 8.40
N ASP A 40 9.61 -5.29 7.48
CA ASP A 40 8.15 -5.48 7.42
C ASP A 40 7.72 -6.69 8.26
N GLU A 41 8.59 -7.25 9.13
CA GLU A 41 8.05 -7.98 10.28
C GLU A 41 7.14 -6.94 10.91
N PRO A 42 5.82 -7.17 10.93
CA PRO A 42 4.94 -6.22 11.56
C PRO A 42 5.44 -6.22 12.99
N ASP A 43 6.12 -5.14 13.35
CA ASP A 43 6.18 -4.65 14.69
C ASP A 43 4.78 -4.96 15.23
N LYS A 44 4.69 -5.88 16.19
CA LYS A 44 3.42 -6.51 16.62
C LYS A 44 2.42 -5.48 17.18
N THR A 45 2.75 -4.21 17.03
CA THR A 45 2.04 -2.96 17.20
C THR A 45 1.21 -2.55 15.96
N GLU A 46 1.29 -3.23 14.81
CA GLU A 46 0.36 -3.04 13.67
C GLU A 46 -1.09 -3.50 13.95
N GLY A 47 -1.41 -3.90 15.19
CA GLY A 47 -2.79 -4.07 15.64
C GLY A 47 -3.63 -2.78 15.61
N ASP A 48 -3.02 -1.61 15.41
CA ASP A 48 -3.68 -0.30 15.41
C ASP A 48 -3.83 0.35 14.02
N ARG A 49 -3.35 -0.29 12.95
CA ARG A 49 -3.62 0.19 11.59
C ARG A 49 -4.96 -0.38 11.16
N GLU A 50 -6.03 0.38 11.38
CA GLU A 50 -7.35 0.10 10.80
C GLU A 50 -7.17 -0.43 9.37
N PRO A 51 -7.73 -1.61 9.04
CA PRO A 51 -7.61 -2.21 7.73
C PRO A 51 -7.86 -1.16 6.66
N PHE A 52 -7.06 -1.14 5.59
CA PHE A 52 -7.18 -0.17 4.50
C PHE A 52 -8.63 0.04 4.03
N PHE A 53 -9.42 -1.04 4.06
CA PHE A 53 -10.85 -1.03 3.78
C PHE A 53 -11.67 -0.10 4.70
N GLU A 54 -11.42 -0.11 6.02
CA GLU A 54 -12.12 0.72 7.00
C GLU A 54 -11.79 2.20 6.80
N ARG A 55 -10.51 2.51 6.55
CA ARG A 55 -10.06 3.87 6.23
C ARG A 55 -10.72 4.44 4.98
N VAL A 56 -10.79 3.64 3.91
CA VAL A 56 -11.45 4.04 2.66
C VAL A 56 -12.95 4.22 2.87
N LYS A 57 -13.58 3.34 3.66
CA LYS A 57 -15.02 3.40 3.96
C LYS A 57 -15.38 4.69 4.72
N ALA A 58 -14.57 5.08 5.71
CA ALA A 58 -14.78 6.32 6.47
C ALA A 58 -14.82 7.55 5.55
N ILE A 59 -13.86 7.66 4.62
CA ILE A 59 -13.78 8.76 3.65
C ILE A 59 -14.98 8.73 2.69
N GLN A 60 -15.35 7.55 2.17
CA GLN A 60 -16.49 7.42 1.28
C GLN A 60 -17.82 7.80 1.96
N ASP A 61 -17.98 7.47 3.24
CA ASP A 61 -19.18 7.81 3.99
C ASP A 61 -19.25 9.31 4.31
N GLU A 62 -18.10 9.96 4.55
CA GLU A 62 -18.02 11.42 4.66
C GLU A 62 -18.43 12.11 3.35
N ILE A 63 -17.91 11.64 2.20
CA ILE A 63 -18.30 12.19 0.88
C ILE A 63 -19.79 11.97 0.60
N LYS A 64 -20.36 10.81 0.96
CA LYS A 64 -21.80 10.56 0.80
C LYS A 64 -22.65 11.52 1.62
N ARG A 65 -22.18 11.96 2.80
CA ARG A 65 -22.91 12.94 3.64
C ARG A 65 -22.96 14.32 3.00
N LEU A 66 -21.95 14.70 2.21
CA LEU A 66 -21.95 15.98 1.47
C LEU A 66 -23.06 16.06 0.41
N GLY A 67 -23.65 14.92 0.05
CA GLY A 67 -24.78 14.85 -0.89
C GLY A 67 -24.33 14.66 -2.34
N ARG A 68 -25.29 14.66 -3.26
CA ARG A 68 -24.99 14.56 -4.70
C ARG A 68 -24.55 15.92 -5.23
N PRO A 69 -23.51 15.99 -6.08
CA PRO A 69 -23.17 17.22 -6.78
C PRO A 69 -24.40 17.74 -7.52
N ASN A 70 -24.72 19.03 -7.35
CA ASN A 70 -25.80 19.67 -8.08
C ASN A 70 -25.35 19.92 -9.53
N PRO A 71 -25.96 19.27 -10.55
CA PRO A 71 -25.53 19.42 -11.94
C PRO A 71 -25.78 20.81 -12.53
N ASN A 72 -26.65 21.59 -11.90
CA ASN A 72 -27.01 22.94 -12.33
C ASN A 72 -26.33 24.02 -11.48
N PHE A 73 -25.29 23.67 -10.72
CA PHE A 73 -24.54 24.64 -9.94
C PHE A 73 -23.70 25.51 -10.88
N ASP A 74 -23.94 26.82 -10.84
CA ASP A 74 -23.20 27.80 -11.64
C ASP A 74 -21.99 28.30 -10.84
N ASP A 75 -20.86 27.64 -11.05
CA ASP A 75 -19.57 27.98 -10.42
C ASP A 75 -19.19 29.44 -10.66
N LYS A 76 -19.53 29.99 -11.84
CA LYS A 76 -19.13 31.35 -12.23
C LYS A 76 -19.91 32.39 -11.45
N ALA A 77 -21.24 32.24 -11.40
CA ALA A 77 -22.09 33.15 -10.65
C ALA A 77 -21.77 33.13 -9.14
N PHE A 78 -21.46 31.95 -8.58
CA PHE A 78 -21.06 31.80 -7.19
C PHE A 78 -19.73 32.51 -6.88
N LEU A 79 -18.75 32.38 -7.77
CA LEU A 79 -17.47 33.05 -7.60
C LEU A 79 -17.62 34.56 -7.78
N ASP A 80 -18.31 35.02 -8.82
CA ASP A 80 -18.49 36.46 -9.09
C ASP A 80 -19.13 37.18 -7.86
N ASP A 81 -20.13 36.58 -7.21
CA ASP A 81 -20.74 37.11 -5.96
C ASP A 81 -19.76 37.21 -4.79
N MET A 82 -18.82 36.25 -4.68
CA MET A 82 -17.83 36.20 -3.60
C MET A 82 -16.70 37.23 -3.77
N TRP A 83 -16.43 37.67 -5.00
CA TRP A 83 -15.36 38.63 -5.33
C TRP A 83 -15.85 40.06 -5.55
N GLU A 84 -17.17 40.27 -5.68
CA GLU A 84 -17.79 41.61 -5.72
C GLU A 84 -18.03 42.21 -4.31
N SER A 85 -17.67 41.48 -3.24
CA SER A 85 -17.61 41.94 -1.83
C SER A 85 -16.23 42.47 -1.44
#